data_AF-A0A1B3NBK0-F1
#
_entry.id   AF-A0A1B3NBK0-F1
#
_cell.length_a   1.000
_cell.length_b   1.000
_cell.length_c   1.000
_cell.angle_alpha   90.00
_cell.angle_beta   90.00
_cell.angle_gamma   90.00
#
_symmetry.space_group_name_H-M   'P 1'
#
loop_
_entity.id
_entity.type
_entity.pdbx_description
1 polymer ?
#
loop_
_entity_poly.entity_id
_entity_poly.type
_entity_poly.pdbx_seq_one_letter_code
_entity_poly.pdbx_strand_id
1 'polypeptide(L)'
;MSTPSRPMERPLGRSLMRHSPIARRKKAAQDLVVIALRFSGWLATSALATLGIATLFFLVLGGFTLDGLMLHLDNLASRFVAADASRRGQFAAISFGVMLTGFVLIAFFRRASLISAFSVAGDDQ
;
A
#
# COMPACT_ATOMS: atom_id res chain seq x y z
N MET A 1 -18.59 -25.65 -69.22
CA MET A 1 -19.39 -24.82 -68.29
C MET A 1 -18.39 -24.14 -67.36
N SER A 2 -18.12 -22.86 -67.61
CA SER A 2 -16.96 -22.14 -67.08
C SER A 2 -17.39 -21.25 -65.92
N THR A 3 -16.94 -21.55 -64.71
CA THR A 3 -17.15 -20.71 -63.52
C THR A 3 -16.13 -19.57 -63.45
N PRO A 4 -16.56 -18.32 -63.19
CA PRO A 4 -15.66 -17.17 -63.15
C PRO A 4 -14.89 -17.11 -61.82
N SER A 5 -13.59 -16.89 -61.92
CA SER A 5 -12.65 -16.65 -60.81
C SER A 5 -12.97 -15.32 -60.12
N ARG A 6 -13.33 -15.38 -58.84
CA ARG A 6 -13.54 -14.18 -58.00
C ARG A 6 -12.19 -13.52 -57.65
N PRO A 7 -12.09 -12.19 -57.68
CA PRO A 7 -10.86 -11.48 -57.35
C PRO A 7 -10.61 -11.50 -55.83
N MET A 8 -9.39 -11.84 -55.44
CA MET A 8 -8.88 -11.79 -54.06
C MET A 8 -8.42 -10.36 -53.73
N GLU A 9 -9.35 -9.44 -53.52
CA GLU A 9 -9.06 -8.16 -52.88
C GLU A 9 -8.99 -8.36 -51.36
N ARG A 10 -7.86 -8.88 -50.87
CA ARG A 10 -7.53 -8.80 -49.43
C ARG A 10 -7.06 -7.37 -49.15
N PRO A 11 -7.73 -6.59 -48.30
CA PRO A 11 -7.21 -5.30 -47.88
C PRO A 11 -5.95 -5.52 -47.02
N LEU A 12 -4.78 -5.42 -47.65
CA LEU A 12 -3.45 -5.37 -47.05
C LEU A 12 -3.22 -3.99 -46.38
N GLY A 13 -4.11 -3.59 -45.48
CA GLY A 13 -4.14 -2.20 -44.98
C GLY A 13 -4.36 -2.04 -43.48
N ARG A 14 -4.13 -3.07 -42.66
CA ARG A 14 -4.45 -2.99 -41.21
C ARG A 14 -3.33 -3.29 -40.22
N SER A 15 -2.09 -3.50 -40.65
CA SER A 15 -1.04 -3.95 -39.73
C SER A 15 0.30 -3.25 -39.89
N LEU A 16 0.28 -1.91 -39.92
CA LEU A 16 1.44 -1.10 -39.58
C LEU A 16 1.02 -0.05 -38.55
N MET A 17 0.35 -0.51 -37.50
CA MET A 17 0.31 0.22 -36.24
C MET A 17 1.75 0.21 -35.71
N ARG A 18 2.56 1.16 -36.18
CA ARG A 18 3.86 1.49 -35.58
C ARG A 18 3.56 1.72 -34.10
N HIS A 19 3.88 0.76 -33.24
CA HIS A 19 3.92 0.98 -31.82
C HIS A 19 4.96 2.08 -31.56
N SER A 20 4.48 3.31 -31.45
CA SER A 20 5.33 4.46 -31.19
C SER A 20 6.02 4.26 -29.84
N PRO A 21 7.35 4.37 -29.75
CA PRO A 21 8.07 4.28 -28.48
C PRO A 21 7.61 5.33 -27.47
N ILE A 22 7.07 6.46 -27.96
CA ILE A 22 6.53 7.55 -27.14
C ILE A 22 5.22 7.11 -26.47
N ALA A 23 4.35 6.39 -27.18
CA ALA A 23 3.11 5.88 -26.62
C ALA A 23 3.37 4.82 -25.52
N ARG A 24 4.38 3.97 -25.72
CA ARG A 24 4.82 2.99 -24.70
C ARG A 24 5.39 3.66 -23.45
N ARG A 25 6.21 4.71 -23.60
CA ARG A 25 6.75 5.48 -22.45
C ARG A 25 5.65 6.17 -21.66
N LYS A 26 4.65 6.76 -22.33
CA LYS A 26 3.49 7.39 -21.66
C LYS A 26 2.67 6.37 -20.88
N LYS A 27 2.41 5.19 -21.46
CA LYS A 27 1.71 4.09 -20.77
C LYS A 27 2.49 3.59 -19.55
N ALA A 28 3.79 3.34 -19.70
CA ALA A 28 4.64 2.93 -18.57
C ALA A 28 4.68 3.97 -17.43
N ALA A 29 4.72 5.27 -17.76
CA ALA A 29 4.65 6.33 -16.75
C ALA A 29 3.28 6.37 -16.06
N GLN A 30 2.19 6.16 -16.79
CA GLN A 30 0.84 6.08 -16.24
C GLN A 30 0.69 4.87 -15.30
N ASP A 31 1.16 3.70 -15.72
CA ASP A 31 1.14 2.46 -14.93
C ASP A 31 1.92 2.65 -13.62
N LEU A 32 3.08 3.29 -13.67
CA LEU A 32 3.90 3.60 -12.49
C LEU A 32 3.16 4.51 -11.50
N VAL A 33 2.49 5.56 -11.97
CA VAL A 33 1.70 6.46 -11.11
C VAL A 33 0.54 5.72 -10.44
N VAL A 34 -0.18 4.88 -11.19
CA VAL A 34 -1.29 4.07 -10.65
C VAL A 34 -0.78 3.11 -9.58
N ILE A 35 0.32 2.42 -9.85
CA ILE A 35 0.98 1.52 -8.91
C ILE A 35 1.41 2.26 -7.65
N ALA A 36 2.08 3.41 -7.79
CA ALA A 36 2.55 4.21 -6.67
C ALA A 36 1.40 4.68 -5.78
N LEU A 37 0.28 5.10 -6.38
CA LEU A 37 -0.91 5.53 -5.65
C LEU A 37 -1.59 4.37 -4.89
N ARG A 38 -1.68 3.19 -5.52
CA ARG A 38 -2.24 2.01 -4.85
C ARG A 38 -1.33 1.51 -3.74
N PHE A 39 -0.03 1.53 -3.96
CA PHE A 39 0.96 1.17 -2.96
C PHE A 39 0.93 2.12 -1.78
N SER A 40 0.85 3.44 -2.01
CA SER A 40 0.75 4.44 -0.94
C SER A 40 -0.54 4.29 -0.14
N GLY A 41 -1.68 4.05 -0.81
CA GLY A 41 -2.94 3.75 -0.13
C GLY A 41 -2.86 2.49 0.73
N TRP A 42 -2.25 1.43 0.19
CA TRP A 42 -2.02 0.20 0.94
C TRP A 42 -1.13 0.41 2.17
N LEU A 43 -0.01 1.14 2.02
CA LEU A 43 0.88 1.52 3.11
C LEU A 43 0.15 2.34 4.18
N ALA A 44 -0.58 3.38 3.77
CA ALA A 44 -1.29 4.28 4.66
C ALA A 44 -2.32 3.53 5.50
N THR A 45 -3.12 2.64 4.89
CA THR A 45 -4.09 1.83 5.64
C THR A 45 -3.40 0.84 6.58
N SER A 46 -2.26 0.26 6.21
CA SER A 46 -1.51 -0.65 7.11
C SER A 46 -0.93 0.10 8.30
N ALA A 47 -0.38 1.29 8.07
CA ALA A 47 0.12 2.17 9.12
C ALA A 47 -1.00 2.62 10.05
N LEU A 48 -2.15 3.05 9.49
CA LEU A 48 -3.30 3.47 10.27
C LEU A 48 -3.89 2.32 11.10
N ALA A 49 -3.95 1.10 10.55
CA ALA A 49 -4.36 -0.08 11.30
C ALA A 49 -3.38 -0.37 12.46
N THR A 50 -2.07 -0.23 12.24
CA THR A 50 -1.05 -0.40 13.29
C THR A 50 -1.23 0.61 14.41
N LEU A 51 -1.37 1.90 14.06
CA LEU A 51 -1.65 2.98 15.02
C LEU A 51 -2.99 2.76 15.75
N GLY A 52 -4.00 2.28 15.03
CA GLY A 52 -5.29 1.91 15.59
C GLY A 52 -5.17 0.81 16.65
N ILE A 53 -4.45 -0.27 16.38
CA ILE A 53 -4.20 -1.34 17.36
C ILE A 53 -3.45 -0.80 18.58
N ALA A 54 -2.43 0.03 18.37
CA ALA A 54 -1.70 0.68 19.46
C ALA A 54 -2.64 1.54 20.32
N THR A 55 -3.52 2.30 19.69
CA THR A 55 -4.51 3.15 20.38
C THR A 55 -5.53 2.30 21.14
N LEU A 56 -6.03 1.22 20.52
CA LEU A 56 -6.95 0.27 21.14
C LEU A 56 -6.33 -0.42 22.35
N PHE A 57 -5.02 -0.69 22.35
CA PHE A 57 -4.33 -1.23 23.52
C PHE A 57 -4.48 -0.30 24.73
N PHE A 58 -4.24 1.01 24.57
CA PHE A 58 -4.46 1.99 25.65
C PHE A 58 -5.94 2.12 26.03
N LEU A 59 -6.84 2.04 25.04
CA LEU A 59 -8.28 2.09 25.29
C LEU A 59 -8.74 0.89 26.14
N VAL A 60 -8.23 -0.31 25.86
CA VAL A 60 -8.50 -1.52 26.63
C VAL A 60 -7.95 -1.40 28.04
N LEU A 61 -6.71 -0.90 28.21
CA LEU A 61 -6.15 -0.62 29.54
C LEU A 61 -6.97 0.42 30.32
N GLY A 62 -7.58 1.37 29.61
CA GLY A 62 -8.47 2.39 30.15
C GLY A 62 -9.90 1.91 30.42
N GLY A 63 -10.18 0.61 30.33
CA GLY A 63 -11.52 0.07 30.55
C GLY A 63 -12.54 0.51 29.50
N PHE A 64 -12.10 0.75 28.26
CA PHE A 64 -12.91 1.28 27.15
C PHE A 64 -13.48 2.67 27.37
N THR A 65 -12.83 3.49 28.20
CA THR A 65 -13.19 4.89 28.43
C THR A 65 -12.11 5.84 27.90
N LEU A 66 -12.51 7.04 27.48
CA LEU A 66 -11.56 8.08 27.07
C LEU A 66 -10.74 8.60 28.25
N ASP A 67 -11.35 8.75 29.42
CA ASP A 67 -10.66 9.18 30.63
C ASP A 67 -9.57 8.16 31.03
N GLY A 68 -9.89 6.87 30.97
CA GLY A 68 -8.92 5.81 31.24
C GLY A 68 -7.79 5.77 30.21
N LEU A 69 -8.09 5.96 28.92
CA LEU A 69 -7.06 6.06 27.88
C LEU A 69 -6.12 7.24 28.16
N MET A 70 -6.67 8.42 28.46
CA MET A 70 -5.87 9.63 28.74
C MET A 70 -5.04 9.48 30.01
N LEU A 71 -5.56 8.82 31.04
CA LEU A 71 -4.81 8.52 32.26
C LEU A 71 -3.56 7.66 31.96
N HIS A 72 -3.68 6.63 31.12
CA HIS A 72 -2.53 5.79 30.76
C HIS A 72 -1.53 6.52 29.87
N LEU A 73 -2.00 7.39 28.97
CA LEU A 73 -1.13 8.24 28.16
C LEU A 73 -0.37 9.27 29.02
N ASP A 74 -1.02 9.88 30.00
CA ASP A 74 -0.37 10.83 30.92
C ASP A 74 0.67 10.13 31.80
N ASN A 75 0.35 8.95 32.31
CA ASN A 75 1.31 8.11 33.03
C ASN A 75 2.52 7.75 32.17
N LEU A 76 2.32 7.40 30.91
CA LEU A 76 3.41 7.11 29.99
C LEU A 76 4.27 8.35 29.69
N ALA A 77 3.63 9.47 29.37
CA ALA A 77 4.29 10.72 29.02
C ALA A 77 5.11 11.28 30.20
N SER A 78 4.53 11.32 31.40
CA SER A 78 5.22 11.76 32.62
C SER A 78 6.45 10.91 32.92
N ARG A 79 6.34 9.57 32.80
CA ARG A 79 7.47 8.65 32.98
C ARG A 79 8.53 8.79 31.89
N PHE A 80 8.14 9.05 30.64
CA PHE A 80 9.07 9.26 29.55
C PHE A 80 9.86 10.57 29.71
N VAL A 81 9.20 11.66 30.08
CA VAL A 81 9.83 12.98 30.30
C VAL A 81 10.78 12.95 31.50
N ALA A 82 10.42 12.23 32.56
CA ALA A 82 11.26 12.07 33.75
C ALA A 82 12.47 11.15 33.52
N ALA A 83 12.52 10.40 32.42
CA ALA A 83 13.57 9.43 32.16
C ALA A 83 14.86 10.05 31.59
N ASP A 84 16.00 9.46 31.95
CA ASP A 84 17.30 9.81 31.37
C ASP A 84 17.37 9.50 29.86
N ALA A 85 18.37 10.08 29.18
CA ALA A 85 18.49 9.97 27.72
C ALA A 85 18.68 8.52 27.22
N SER A 86 19.36 7.68 28.01
CA SER A 86 19.57 6.27 27.64
C SER A 86 18.25 5.50 27.67
N ARG A 87 17.46 5.67 28.74
CA ARG A 87 16.13 5.05 28.86
C ARG A 87 15.16 5.53 27.79
N ARG A 88 15.17 6.82 27.46
CA ARG A 88 14.35 7.37 26.36
C ARG A 88 14.72 6.75 25.01
N GLY A 89 16.01 6.59 24.74
CA GLY A 89 16.50 5.91 23.53
C GLY A 89 16.05 4.45 23.45
N GLN A 90 16.16 3.70 24.56
CA GLN A 90 15.68 2.31 24.64
C GLN A 90 14.17 2.22 24.42
N PHE A 91 13.39 3.09 25.06
CA PHE A 91 11.94 3.15 24.88
C PHE A 91 11.57 3.42 23.42
N ALA A 92 12.25 4.36 22.75
CA ALA A 92 12.02 4.65 21.34
C ALA A 92 12.34 3.43 20.45
N ALA A 93 13.44 2.74 20.71
CA ALA A 93 13.82 1.55 19.96
C ALA A 93 12.82 0.40 20.12
N ILE A 94 12.38 0.12 21.35
CA ILE A 94 11.38 -0.92 21.64
C ILE A 94 10.04 -0.53 20.99
N SER A 95 9.59 0.70 21.18
CA SER A 95 8.32 1.19 20.61
C SER A 95 8.33 1.10 19.08
N PHE A 96 9.42 1.51 18.44
CA PHE A 96 9.59 1.36 17.00
C PHE A 96 9.57 -0.12 16.58
N GLY A 97 10.28 -1.00 17.30
CA GLY A 97 10.30 -2.43 17.04
C GLY A 97 8.91 -3.07 17.12
N VAL A 98 8.12 -2.71 18.15
CA VAL A 98 6.74 -3.19 18.31
C VAL A 98 5.85 -2.69 17.18
N MET A 99 5.91 -1.40 16.85
CA MET A 99 5.12 -0.81 15.75
C MET A 99 5.50 -1.40 14.39
N LEU A 100 6.80 -1.56 14.12
CA LEU A 100 7.29 -2.16 12.89
C LEU A 100 6.84 -3.61 12.77
N THR A 101 6.92 -4.38 13.86
CA THR A 101 6.45 -5.77 13.90
C THR A 101 4.95 -5.84 13.61
N GLY A 102 4.13 -5.01 14.27
CA GLY A 102 2.70 -4.93 14.02
C GLY A 102 2.38 -4.57 12.57
N PHE A 103 3.09 -3.57 12.03
CA PHE A 103 2.96 -3.16 10.63
C PHE A 103 3.30 -4.29 9.66
N VAL A 104 4.43 -4.99 9.86
CA VAL A 104 4.85 -6.12 9.02
C VAL A 104 3.85 -7.25 9.07
N LEU A 105 3.29 -7.57 10.25
CA LEU A 105 2.24 -8.58 10.39
C LEU A 105 0.98 -8.18 9.61
N ILE A 106 0.48 -6.96 9.81
CA ILE A 106 -0.69 -6.44 9.07
C ILE A 106 -0.43 -6.46 7.57
N ALA A 107 0.73 -5.96 7.13
CA ALA A 107 1.17 -5.97 5.75
C ALA A 107 1.19 -7.39 5.17
N PHE A 108 1.74 -8.35 5.90
CA PHE A 108 1.79 -9.75 5.50
C PHE A 108 0.39 -10.35 5.31
N PHE A 109 -0.54 -10.10 6.23
CA PHE A 109 -1.92 -10.55 6.06
C PHE A 109 -2.66 -9.82 4.93
N ARG A 110 -2.33 -8.55 4.67
CA ARG A 110 -2.88 -7.75 3.57
C ARG A 110 -2.14 -7.94 2.24
N ARG A 111 -1.19 -8.88 2.14
CA ARG A 111 -0.39 -9.10 0.92
C ARG A 111 -1.22 -9.41 -0.32
N ALA A 112 -2.35 -10.11 -0.16
CA ALA A 112 -3.23 -10.46 -1.29
C ALA A 112 -3.83 -9.20 -1.95
N SER A 113 -4.23 -8.21 -1.14
CA SER A 113 -4.72 -6.91 -1.63
C SER A 113 -3.65 -6.14 -2.39
N LEU A 114 -2.38 -6.28 -1.98
CA LEU A 114 -1.26 -5.66 -2.67
C LEU A 114 -1.00 -6.35 -4.02
N ILE A 115 -1.01 -7.68 -4.06
CA ILE A 115 -0.84 -8.45 -5.31
C ILE A 115 -1.93 -8.09 -6.34
N SER A 116 -3.19 -7.97 -5.90
CA SER A 116 -4.28 -7.53 -6.80
C SER A 116 -4.12 -6.11 -7.32
N ALA A 117 -3.45 -5.24 -6.55
CA ALA A 117 -3.19 -3.87 -6.99
C ALA A 117 -2.21 -3.84 -8.18
N PHE A 118 -1.29 -4.80 -8.25
CA PHE A 118 -0.33 -4.95 -9.34
C PHE A 118 -0.89 -5.74 -10.53
N SER A 119 -1.78 -6.72 -10.32
CA SER A 119 -2.30 -7.56 -11.42
C SER A 119 -3.15 -6.77 -12.43
N VAL A 120 -3.96 -5.82 -11.95
CA VAL A 120 -4.79 -4.97 -12.82
C VAL A 120 -3.95 -4.10 -13.78
N ALA A 121 -2.71 -3.73 -13.42
CA ALA A 121 -1.83 -3.00 -14.33
C ALA A 121 -1.25 -3.89 -15.45
N GLY A 122 -1.25 -5.22 -15.25
CA GLY A 122 -0.75 -6.20 -16.21
C GLY A 122 -1.77 -6.60 -17.27
N ASP A 123 -3.06 -6.63 -16.92
CA ASP A 123 -4.15 -7.03 -17.84
C ASP A 123 -4.45 -5.99 -18.93
N ASP A 124 -3.95 -4.75 -18.77
CA ASP A 124 -4.08 -3.67 -19.75
C ASP A 124 -2.93 -3.64 -20.80
N GLN A 125 -2.04 -4.63 -20.83
CA GLN A 125 -0.93 -4.77 -21.81
C GLN A 125 -1.20 -5.88 -22.84
#